data_AF-A0A4R0I4R6-F1
#
_entry.id   AF-A0A4R0I4R6-F1
#
_cell.length_a   1.000
_cell.length_b   1.000
_cell.length_c   1.000
_cell.angle_alpha   90.00
_cell.angle_beta   90.00
_cell.angle_gamma   90.00
#
_symmetry.space_group_name_H-M   'P 1'
#
loop_
_entity.id
_entity.type
_entity.pdbx_description
1 polymer ?
#
loop_
_entity_poly.entity_id
_entity_poly.type
_entity_poly.pdbx_seq_one_letter_code
_entity_poly.pdbx_strand_id
1 'polypeptide(L)'
;MADDRATLLRELHDVHAPALWRFVVRLTGDDRLAEDVVQETLLRAWRRPNILAEDEAGARAWLFTVARNLVIDDRRSARVSREVASDDLPENPSADHANAVLDAWLVAESLAQLSEEHRQVIVRAYYGRRTVTDIAEELDIPSGTVKSRLHYGLRALKLALQEKGVTSQ
;
A
#
# COMPACT_ATOMS: atom_id res chain seq x y z
N MET A 1 9.40 -29.15 2.26
CA MET A 1 9.00 -28.56 0.94
C MET A 1 7.51 -28.24 0.86
N ALA A 2 6.58 -29.20 0.80
CA ALA A 2 5.13 -28.88 0.78
C ALA A 2 4.61 -28.37 2.14
N ASP A 3 5.14 -28.95 3.22
CA ASP A 3 4.80 -28.59 4.61
C ASP A 3 5.31 -27.20 5.02
N ASP A 4 6.51 -26.82 4.56
CA ASP A 4 7.05 -25.45 4.77
C ASP A 4 6.18 -24.39 4.10
N ARG A 5 5.75 -24.63 2.85
CA ARG A 5 4.92 -23.68 2.12
C ARG A 5 3.58 -23.47 2.83
N ALA A 6 2.95 -24.54 3.29
CA ALA A 6 1.69 -24.50 4.04
C ALA A 6 1.80 -23.75 5.37
N THR A 7 2.99 -23.77 5.98
CA THR A 7 3.29 -23.01 7.20
C THR A 7 3.47 -21.53 6.87
N LEU A 8 4.28 -21.20 5.86
CA LEU A 8 4.47 -19.82 5.38
C LEU A 8 3.15 -19.17 4.96
N LEU A 9 2.25 -19.90 4.30
CA LEU A 9 0.94 -19.37 3.93
C LEU A 9 0.05 -19.08 5.15
N ARG A 10 0.10 -19.92 6.19
CA ARG A 10 -0.63 -19.69 7.44
C ARG A 10 -0.12 -18.45 8.16
N GLU A 11 1.19 -18.30 8.25
CA GLU A 11 1.81 -17.09 8.83
C GLU A 11 1.40 -15.84 8.04
N LEU A 12 1.48 -15.90 6.71
CA LEU A 12 1.05 -14.80 5.85
C LEU A 12 -0.44 -14.45 6.04
N HIS A 13 -1.30 -15.47 6.16
CA HIS A 13 -2.71 -15.31 6.45
C HIS A 13 -2.93 -14.62 7.80
N ASP A 14 -2.34 -15.15 8.87
CA ASP A 14 -2.57 -14.67 10.23
C ASP A 14 -2.11 -13.21 10.41
N VAL A 15 -1.02 -12.83 9.74
CA VAL A 15 -0.49 -11.46 9.78
C VAL A 15 -1.31 -10.50 8.91
N HIS A 16 -1.68 -10.88 7.68
CA HIS A 16 -2.18 -9.91 6.70
C HIS A 16 -3.68 -10.01 6.38
N ALA A 17 -4.32 -11.17 6.54
CA ALA A 17 -5.73 -11.36 6.14
C ALA A 17 -6.70 -10.38 6.83
N PRO A 18 -6.60 -10.10 8.16
CA PRO A 18 -7.50 -9.13 8.80
C PRO A 18 -7.34 -7.71 8.25
N ALA A 19 -6.11 -7.31 7.88
CA ALA A 19 -5.83 -5.99 7.34
C ALA A 19 -6.32 -5.86 5.89
N LEU A 20 -6.12 -6.91 5.08
CA LEU A 20 -6.63 -6.98 3.71
C LEU A 20 -8.16 -6.96 3.70
N TRP A 21 -8.82 -7.72 4.57
CA TRP A 21 -10.28 -7.75 4.66
C TRP A 21 -10.83 -6.36 4.98
N ARG A 22 -10.34 -5.70 6.04
CA ARG A 22 -10.76 -4.34 6.41
C ARG A 22 -10.52 -3.33 5.29
N PHE A 23 -9.42 -3.50 4.55
CA PHE A 23 -9.11 -2.68 3.40
C PHE A 23 -10.15 -2.84 2.29
N VAL A 24 -10.46 -4.09 1.92
CA VAL A 24 -11.45 -4.35 0.86
C VAL A 24 -12.86 -3.93 1.29
N VAL A 25 -13.29 -4.20 2.53
CA VAL A 25 -14.60 -3.74 3.05
C VAL A 25 -14.73 -2.22 2.97
N ARG A 26 -13.68 -1.46 3.31
CA ARG A 26 -13.71 0.01 3.16
C ARG A 26 -13.79 0.45 1.71
N LEU A 27 -13.23 -0.33 0.79
CA LEU A 27 -13.29 -0.04 -0.64
C LEU A 27 -14.68 -0.33 -1.20
N THR A 28 -15.26 -1.48 -0.88
CA THR A 28 -16.45 -2.03 -1.56
C THR A 28 -17.74 -1.85 -0.79
N GLY A 29 -17.68 -1.71 0.54
CA GLY A 29 -18.84 -1.81 1.43
C GLY A 29 -19.45 -3.21 1.51
N ASP A 30 -18.78 -4.22 0.96
CA ASP A 30 -19.29 -5.60 0.83
C ASP A 30 -18.34 -6.59 1.50
N ASP A 31 -18.80 -7.16 2.62
CA ASP A 31 -18.07 -8.12 3.45
C ASP A 31 -17.82 -9.44 2.71
N ARG A 32 -18.76 -9.89 1.86
CA ARG A 32 -18.63 -11.16 1.13
C ARG A 32 -17.60 -11.03 0.02
N LEU A 33 -17.66 -9.93 -0.73
CA LEU A 33 -16.65 -9.61 -1.73
C LEU A 33 -15.26 -9.46 -1.08
N ALA A 34 -15.19 -8.89 0.12
CA ALA A 34 -13.93 -8.77 0.84
C ALA A 34 -13.32 -10.13 1.21
N GLU A 35 -14.14 -11.08 1.67
CA GLU A 35 -13.69 -12.45 1.93
C GLU A 35 -13.15 -13.13 0.65
N ASP A 36 -13.89 -13.03 -0.46
CA ASP A 36 -13.48 -13.62 -1.74
C ASP A 36 -12.17 -13.02 -2.25
N VAL A 37 -12.01 -11.69 -2.17
CA VAL A 37 -10.79 -11.00 -2.60
C VAL A 37 -9.60 -11.40 -1.73
N VAL A 38 -9.77 -11.52 -0.41
CA VAL A 38 -8.70 -11.98 0.49
C VAL A 38 -8.29 -13.41 0.15
N GLN A 39 -9.26 -14.31 -0.04
CA GLN A 39 -8.98 -15.70 -0.39
C GLN A 39 -8.25 -15.82 -1.74
N GLU A 40 -8.72 -15.13 -2.77
CA GLU A 40 -8.08 -15.16 -4.09
C GLU A 40 -6.68 -14.52 -4.05
N THR A 41 -6.47 -13.49 -3.23
CA THR A 41 -5.16 -12.86 -3.03
C THR A 41 -4.16 -13.84 -2.39
N LEU A 42 -4.57 -14.54 -1.34
CA LEU A 42 -3.74 -15.57 -0.69
C LEU A 42 -3.51 -16.79 -1.60
N LEU A 43 -4.50 -17.18 -2.41
CA LEU A 43 -4.33 -18.22 -3.43
C LEU A 43 -3.30 -17.83 -4.49
N ARG A 44 -3.26 -16.56 -4.90
CA ARG A 44 -2.24 -16.05 -5.82
C ARG A 44 -0.87 -16.01 -5.16
N ALA A 45 -0.78 -15.63 -3.88
CA ALA A 45 0.46 -15.69 -3.10
C ALA A 45 0.96 -17.13 -3.03
N TRP A 46 0.07 -18.07 -2.71
CA TRP A 46 0.38 -19.49 -2.69
C TRP A 46 1.01 -19.93 -4.00
N ARG A 47 0.45 -19.56 -5.16
CA ARG A 47 0.97 -19.97 -6.49
C ARG A 47 2.32 -19.34 -6.85
N ARG A 48 2.81 -18.33 -6.13
CA ARG A 48 4.09 -17.63 -6.40
C ARG A 48 5.09 -17.82 -5.25
N PRO A 49 5.98 -18.83 -5.33
CA PRO A 49 6.94 -19.14 -4.27
C PRO A 49 7.81 -17.96 -3.84
N ASN A 50 8.17 -17.08 -4.78
CA ASN A 50 9.04 -15.94 -4.52
C ASN A 50 8.41 -14.94 -3.55
N ILE A 51 7.07 -14.75 -3.60
CA ILE A 51 6.36 -13.83 -2.70
C ILE A 51 6.33 -14.36 -1.27
N LEU A 52 6.25 -15.68 -1.11
CA LEU A 52 6.31 -16.33 0.21
C LEU A 52 7.72 -16.29 0.82
N ALA A 53 8.73 -15.92 0.02
CA ALA A 53 10.13 -15.82 0.44
C ALA A 53 10.63 -14.36 0.52
N GLU A 54 9.78 -13.38 0.20
CA GLU A 54 10.09 -11.96 0.42
C GLU A 54 10.03 -11.60 1.90
N ASP A 55 10.60 -10.44 2.25
CA ASP A 55 10.41 -9.88 3.58
C ASP A 55 8.94 -9.46 3.79
N GLU A 56 8.55 -9.29 5.06
CA GLU A 56 7.16 -9.01 5.44
C GLU A 56 6.62 -7.75 4.73
N ALA A 57 7.47 -6.73 4.55
CA ALA A 57 7.10 -5.47 3.89
C ALA A 57 6.81 -5.66 2.40
N GLY A 58 7.65 -6.40 1.67
CA GLY A 58 7.46 -6.73 0.25
C GLY A 58 6.22 -7.60 0.01
N ALA A 59 6.06 -8.65 0.83
CA ALA A 59 4.89 -9.52 0.78
C ALA A 59 3.59 -8.74 1.03
N ARG A 60 3.58 -7.88 2.05
CA ARG A 60 2.46 -6.99 2.35
C ARG A 60 2.17 -6.03 1.20
N ALA A 61 3.19 -5.37 0.65
CA ALA A 61 3.05 -4.46 -0.49
C ALA A 61 2.35 -5.15 -1.68
N TRP A 62 2.79 -6.36 -1.99
CA TRP A 62 2.26 -7.17 -3.08
C TRP A 62 0.82 -7.60 -2.85
N LEU A 63 0.48 -8.09 -1.64
CA LEU A 63 -0.87 -8.58 -1.32
C LEU A 63 -1.93 -7.50 -1.50
N PHE A 64 -1.68 -6.28 -1.01
CA PHE A 64 -2.62 -5.17 -1.14
C PHE A 64 -2.77 -4.71 -2.61
N THR A 65 -1.69 -4.77 -3.38
CA THR A 65 -1.73 -4.49 -4.83
C THR A 65 -2.64 -5.49 -5.56
N VAL A 66 -2.52 -6.78 -5.25
CA VAL A 66 -3.35 -7.83 -5.83
C VAL A 66 -4.81 -7.66 -5.44
N ALA A 67 -5.10 -7.45 -4.15
CA ALA A 67 -6.46 -7.24 -3.65
C ALA A 67 -7.15 -6.04 -4.34
N ARG A 68 -6.42 -4.92 -4.52
CA ARG A 68 -6.92 -3.76 -5.27
C ARG A 68 -7.29 -4.10 -6.70
N ASN A 69 -6.41 -4.81 -7.41
CA ASN A 69 -6.63 -5.15 -8.82
C ASN A 69 -7.88 -6.03 -8.98
N LEU A 70 -8.08 -6.99 -8.07
CA LEU A 70 -9.29 -7.82 -8.04
C LEU A 70 -10.57 -6.98 -7.88
N VAL A 71 -10.57 -6.01 -6.95
CA VAL A 71 -11.73 -5.11 -6.74
C VAL A 71 -12.00 -4.24 -7.98
N ILE A 72 -10.95 -3.73 -8.64
CA ILE A 72 -11.10 -2.92 -9.85
C ILE A 72 -11.65 -3.75 -11.01
N ASP A 73 -11.15 -4.97 -11.17
CA ASP A 73 -11.59 -5.89 -12.22
C ASP A 73 -13.05 -6.30 -12.02
N ASP A 74 -13.46 -6.61 -10.78
CA ASP A 74 -14.85 -6.88 -10.41
C ASP A 74 -15.79 -5.71 -10.71
N ARG A 75 -15.39 -4.48 -10.35
CA ARG A 75 -16.17 -3.28 -10.68
C ARG A 75 -16.29 -3.04 -12.18
N ARG A 76 -15.23 -3.34 -12.94
CA ARG A 76 -15.23 -3.18 -14.39
C ARG A 76 -16.15 -4.22 -15.04
N SER A 77 -16.09 -5.48 -14.62
CA SER A 77 -16.97 -6.53 -15.13
C SER A 77 -18.44 -6.27 -14.77
N ALA A 78 -18.72 -5.83 -13.54
CA ALA A 78 -20.05 -5.44 -13.10
C ALA A 78 -20.58 -4.24 -13.90
N ARG A 79 -19.75 -3.22 -14.17
CA ARG A 79 -20.14 -2.07 -15.01
C ARG A 79 -20.44 -2.48 -16.45
N VAL A 80 -19.60 -3.30 -17.07
CA VAL A 80 -19.85 -3.82 -18.43
C VAL A 80 -21.14 -4.64 -18.46
N SER A 81 -21.41 -5.45 -17.42
CA SER A 81 -22.65 -6.23 -17.33
C SER A 81 -23.89 -5.36 -17.09
N ARG A 82 -23.75 -4.20 -16.42
CA ARG A 82 -24.82 -3.23 -16.15
C ARG A 82 -25.05 -2.24 -17.29
N GLU A 83 -24.03 -1.90 -18.08
CA GLU A 83 -24.22 -1.12 -19.32
C GLU A 83 -25.06 -1.89 -20.36
N VAL A 84 -25.13 -3.22 -20.25
CA VAL A 84 -26.03 -4.07 -21.03
C VAL A 84 -27.45 -4.15 -20.42
N ALA A 85 -27.65 -3.74 -19.17
CA ALA A 85 -28.90 -3.82 -18.40
C ALA A 85 -29.14 -2.55 -17.57
N SER A 86 -29.78 -1.54 -18.16
CA SER A 86 -29.93 -0.21 -17.56
C SER A 86 -30.74 -0.15 -16.25
N ASP A 87 -30.31 0.81 -15.42
CA ASP A 87 -30.95 1.60 -14.34
C ASP A 87 -31.34 0.92 -13.00
N ASP A 88 -30.52 1.11 -11.95
CA ASP A 88 -30.89 1.83 -10.71
C ASP A 88 -29.77 1.79 -9.63
N LEU A 89 -29.67 2.90 -8.89
CA LEU A 89 -28.72 3.39 -7.85
C LEU A 89 -28.38 2.42 -6.67
N PRO A 90 -27.27 2.60 -5.88
CA PRO A 90 -26.93 3.82 -5.11
C PRO A 90 -25.51 4.36 -5.26
N GLU A 91 -25.34 5.64 -4.91
CA GLU A 91 -24.05 6.35 -4.81
C GLU A 91 -23.08 5.59 -3.90
N ASN A 92 -22.03 5.05 -4.52
CA ASN A 92 -20.92 4.40 -3.84
C ASN A 92 -19.98 5.47 -3.26
N PRO A 93 -19.28 5.20 -2.14
CA PRO A 93 -18.20 6.06 -1.66
C PRO A 93 -17.23 6.28 -2.83
N SER A 94 -16.98 7.55 -3.17
CA SER A 94 -16.33 7.91 -4.42
C SER A 94 -14.99 7.20 -4.58
N ALA A 95 -14.63 6.85 -5.83
CA ALA A 95 -13.33 6.27 -6.17
C ALA A 95 -12.15 7.10 -5.59
N ASP A 96 -12.37 8.39 -5.31
CA ASP A 96 -11.40 9.29 -4.71
C ASP A 96 -11.04 8.94 -3.27
N HIS A 97 -12.00 8.47 -2.44
CA HIS A 97 -11.69 8.09 -1.06
C HIS A 97 -10.84 6.81 -0.99
N ALA A 98 -11.17 5.85 -1.86
CA ALA A 98 -10.40 4.62 -2.06
C ALA A 98 -8.96 4.90 -2.51
N ASN A 99 -8.78 5.81 -3.46
CA ASN A 99 -7.46 6.22 -3.93
C ASN A 99 -6.68 6.97 -2.84
N ALA A 100 -7.31 7.88 -2.09
CA ALA A 100 -6.64 8.61 -1.01
C ALA A 100 -6.13 7.70 0.13
N VAL A 101 -6.90 6.68 0.51
CA VAL A 101 -6.48 5.71 1.53
C VAL A 101 -5.30 4.86 1.04
N LEU A 102 -5.31 4.50 -0.25
CA LEU A 102 -4.23 3.76 -0.89
C LEU A 102 -2.96 4.60 -1.04
N ASP A 103 -3.08 5.85 -1.47
CA ASP A 103 -1.97 6.77 -1.61
C ASP A 103 -1.32 7.01 -0.24
N ALA A 104 -2.14 7.22 0.80
CA ALA A 104 -1.64 7.37 2.16
C ALA A 104 -0.88 6.12 2.64
N TRP A 105 -1.39 4.92 2.32
CA TRP A 105 -0.73 3.67 2.69
C TRP A 105 0.56 3.42 1.90
N LEU A 106 0.55 3.65 0.58
CA LEU A 106 1.73 3.55 -0.29
C LEU A 106 2.83 4.52 0.17
N VAL A 107 2.47 5.75 0.51
CA VAL A 107 3.40 6.75 1.05
C VAL A 107 3.96 6.27 2.39
N ALA A 108 3.13 5.78 3.30
CA ALA A 108 3.59 5.28 4.60
C ALA A 108 4.57 4.11 4.46
N GLU A 109 4.25 3.14 3.61
CA GLU A 109 5.10 1.96 3.37
C GLU A 109 6.40 2.34 2.65
N SER A 110 6.36 3.29 1.71
CA SER A 110 7.57 3.76 1.02
C SER A 110 8.45 4.60 1.95
N LEU A 111 7.88 5.38 2.86
CA LEU A 111 8.64 6.07 3.93
C LEU A 111 9.32 5.07 4.88
N ALA A 112 8.68 3.93 5.16
CA ALA A 112 9.24 2.91 6.04
C ALA A 112 10.54 2.27 5.49
N GLN A 113 10.70 2.22 4.18
CA GLN A 113 11.90 1.69 3.50
C GLN A 113 13.11 2.64 3.48
N LEU A 114 12.90 3.91 3.84
CA LEU A 114 14.01 4.86 3.97
C LEU A 114 14.79 4.59 5.26
N SER A 115 16.09 4.92 5.24
CA SER A 115 16.88 4.95 6.48
C SER A 115 16.25 5.94 7.47
N GLU A 116 16.42 5.66 8.77
CA GLU A 116 15.85 6.47 9.85
C GLU A 116 16.20 7.95 9.68
N GLU A 117 17.45 8.25 9.33
CA GLU A 117 17.95 9.62 9.19
C GLU A 117 17.24 10.38 8.07
N HIS A 118 16.92 9.71 6.95
CA HIS A 118 16.19 10.31 5.84
C HIS A 118 14.70 10.45 6.15
N ARG A 119 14.10 9.40 6.74
CA ARG A 119 12.69 9.40 7.14
C ARG A 119 12.40 10.53 8.12
N GLN A 120 13.23 10.70 9.14
CA GLN A 120 13.03 11.70 10.18
C GLN A 120 12.99 13.15 9.67
N VAL A 121 13.88 13.53 8.74
CA VAL A 121 13.85 14.88 8.16
C VAL A 121 12.67 15.08 7.23
N ILE A 122 12.29 14.07 6.45
CA ILE A 122 11.12 14.16 5.54
C ILE A 122 9.84 14.31 6.35
N VAL A 123 9.66 13.48 7.38
CA VAL A 123 8.46 13.52 8.22
C VAL A 123 8.30 14.89 8.88
N ARG A 124 9.37 15.43 9.45
CA ARG A 124 9.33 16.76 10.11
C ARG A 124 9.09 17.90 9.13
N ALA A 125 9.69 17.84 7.94
CA ALA A 125 9.52 18.88 6.92
C ALA A 125 8.10 18.91 6.35
N TYR A 126 7.54 17.75 5.99
CA TYR A 126 6.26 17.69 5.27
C TYR A 126 5.04 17.51 6.18
N TYR A 127 5.12 16.63 7.18
CA TYR A 127 4.02 16.43 8.14
C TYR A 127 4.09 17.42 9.29
N GLY A 128 5.30 17.66 9.82
CA GLY A 128 5.53 18.63 10.88
C GLY A 128 5.54 20.08 10.41
N ARG A 129 5.57 20.34 9.10
CA ARG A 129 5.67 21.68 8.47
C ARG A 129 6.82 22.52 9.04
N ARG A 130 7.90 21.87 9.48
CA ARG A 130 9.06 22.52 10.10
C ARG A 130 10.03 23.04 9.05
N THR A 131 10.72 24.14 9.36
CA THR A 131 11.77 24.67 8.49
C THR A 131 13.05 23.85 8.62
N VAL A 132 13.96 24.01 7.65
CA VAL A 132 15.29 23.38 7.70
C VAL A 132 16.05 23.77 8.98
N THR A 133 15.87 25.01 9.45
CA THR A 133 16.51 25.50 10.67
C THR A 133 15.92 24.82 11.91
N ASP A 134 14.59 24.75 12.02
CA ASP A 134 13.92 24.07 13.16
C ASP A 134 14.32 22.60 13.25
N ILE A 135 14.42 21.91 12.11
CA ILE A 135 14.81 20.50 12.06
C ILE A 135 16.29 20.32 12.41
N ALA A 136 17.14 21.26 11.99
CA ALA A 136 18.56 21.25 12.34
C ALA A 136 18.76 21.40 13.86
N GLU A 137 18.02 22.31 14.48
CA GLU A 137 18.02 22.52 15.93
C GLU A 137 17.43 21.32 16.68
N GLU A 138 16.29 20.77 16.23
CA GLU A 138 15.62 19.65 16.91
C GLU A 138 16.44 18.36 16.86
N LEU A 139 17.14 18.11 15.75
CA LEU A 139 17.94 16.90 15.55
C LEU A 139 19.43 17.07 15.91
N ASP A 140 19.83 18.26 16.35
CA ASP A 140 21.22 18.62 16.64
C ASP A 140 22.19 18.29 15.49
N ILE A 141 21.83 18.71 14.27
CA ILE A 141 22.62 18.50 13.06
C ILE A 141 22.76 19.77 12.23
N PRO A 142 23.82 19.93 11.41
CA PRO A 142 23.97 21.08 10.54
C PRO A 142 22.81 21.22 9.54
N SER A 143 22.36 22.44 9.25
CA SER A 143 21.32 22.69 8.24
C SER A 143 21.70 22.15 6.85
N GLY A 144 23.01 22.09 6.54
CA GLY A 144 23.52 21.45 5.32
C GLY A 144 23.22 19.95 5.27
N THR A 145 23.31 19.27 6.41
CA THR A 145 22.97 17.85 6.57
C THR A 145 21.46 17.62 6.44
N VAL A 146 20.64 18.52 6.98
CA VAL A 146 19.17 18.46 6.78
C VAL A 146 18.84 18.56 5.29
N LYS A 147 19.44 19.53 4.57
CA LYS A 147 19.22 19.71 3.13
C LYS A 147 19.67 18.49 2.31
N SER A 148 20.84 17.93 2.60
CA SER A 148 21.33 16.75 1.88
C SER A 148 20.47 15.51 2.16
N ARG A 149 20.07 15.28 3.42
CA ARG A 149 19.17 14.18 3.77
C ARG A 149 17.78 14.32 3.13
N LEU A 150 17.22 15.53 3.06
CA LEU A 150 15.99 15.78 2.31
C LEU A 150 16.15 15.45 0.83
N HIS A 151 17.24 15.91 0.20
CA HIS A 151 17.50 15.67 -1.22
C HIS A 151 17.61 14.18 -1.56
N TYR A 152 18.45 13.43 -0.84
CA TYR A 152 18.63 12.00 -1.10
C TYR A 152 17.44 11.17 -0.64
N GLY A 153 16.82 11.53 0.49
CA GLY A 153 15.62 10.86 0.98
C GLY A 153 14.43 11.00 0.03
N LEU A 154 14.19 12.18 -0.56
CA LEU A 154 13.11 12.37 -1.54
C LEU A 154 13.36 11.59 -2.83
N ARG A 155 14.62 11.46 -3.25
CA ARG A 155 14.99 10.59 -4.39
C ARG A 155 14.75 9.11 -4.09
N ALA A 156 15.15 8.66 -2.91
CA ALA A 156 14.89 7.28 -2.46
C ALA A 156 13.39 7.00 -2.35
N LEU A 157 12.61 7.94 -1.79
CA LEU A 157 11.16 7.84 -1.70
C LEU A 157 10.50 7.76 -3.09
N LYS A 158 10.96 8.57 -4.04
CA LYS A 158 10.49 8.51 -5.42
C LYS A 158 10.76 7.13 -6.05
N LEU A 159 11.96 6.57 -5.85
CA LEU A 159 12.31 5.24 -6.34
C LEU A 159 11.41 4.16 -5.72
N ALA A 160 11.24 4.18 -4.39
CA ALA A 160 10.39 3.23 -3.67
C ALA A 160 8.91 3.31 -4.12
N LEU A 161 8.41 4.50 -4.44
CA LEU A 161 7.07 4.67 -5.01
C LEU A 161 6.98 4.12 -6.45
N GLN A 162 8.00 4.34 -7.28
CA GLN A 162 8.05 3.82 -8.64
C GLN A 162 8.11 2.29 -8.69
N GLU A 163 8.88 1.66 -7.79
CA GLU A 163 8.94 0.20 -7.64
C GLU A 163 7.58 -0.40 -7.27
N LYS A 164 6.76 0.36 -6.53
CA LYS A 164 5.38 -0.01 -6.18
C LYS A 164 4.35 0.36 -7.25
N GLY A 165 4.80 0.73 -8.45
CA GLY A 165 3.93 1.02 -9.60
C GLY A 165 3.23 2.38 -9.54
N VAL A 166 3.66 3.28 -8.66
CA VAL A 166 3.19 4.67 -8.67
C VAL A 166 3.94 5.43 -9.77
N THR A 167 3.34 5.51 -10.95
CA THR A 167 3.86 6.33 -12.04
C THR A 167 3.61 7.81 -11.74
N SER A 168 4.69 8.60 -11.66
CA SER A 168 4.57 10.05 -11.77
C SER A 168 3.99 10.38 -13.15
N GLN A 169 2.78 10.93 -13.22
CA GLN A 169 2.33 11.63 -14.42
C GLN A 169 3.20 12.86 -14.67
#